data_AF-A0AA35WXL9-F1
#
_entry.id   AF-A0AA35WXL9-F1
#
_cell.length_a   1.000
_cell.length_b   1.000
_cell.length_c   1.000
_cell.angle_alpha   90.00
_cell.angle_beta   90.00
_cell.angle_gamma   90.00
#
_symmetry.space_group_name_H-M   'P 1'
#
loop_
_entity.id
_entity.type
_entity.pdbx_description
1 polymer ?
#
loop_
_entity_poly.entity_id
_entity_poly.type
_entity_poly.pdbx_seq_one_letter_code
_entity_poly.pdbx_strand_id
1 'polypeptide(L)'
;MPHYMYVAVNEDNKISVFTVDPQTGGLTHQHDVPVDGGPFTLAISPDRNHLYAGCREAPQLASFRIDQSGGGLTRTGTVPLDSWPVYVNTDRRGRFVLSSYYQGARVAVHPIGDDGSLGAPPVVSLETATGAHAMQTDPTNQYAFVPHIAGNGPNQVWQFRIPGASPFLLSSLLDVLYFSNEQGCSVSGYRLDTANGTLSLFQTVTTLPPEGFAERNTCSQIQDRVVMYLHGGGYMIGSMRTHRSPLSYLSRVSDARVLGLNYRLAPEHPFPAAVEDSVAAYSWLLSEGVSPGRIVIGGDSCGGGLTIATLVALKYFGYPLPAGGISHSGWTDLAHTGDSFVTKAEADPLIDGCLQATVRNLG
;
A
#
# COMPACT_ATOMS: atom_id res chain seq x y z
N MET A 1 1.38 -7.29 18.49
CA MET A 1 2.56 -7.94 17.88
C MET A 1 3.48 -6.84 17.35
N PRO A 2 4.80 -6.93 17.59
CA PRO A 2 5.76 -6.00 17.01
C PRO A 2 5.74 -6.06 15.48
N HIS A 3 5.94 -4.93 14.82
CA HIS A 3 6.12 -4.86 13.38
C HIS A 3 7.61 -4.87 13.09
N TYR A 4 8.06 -5.78 12.22
CA TYR A 4 9.47 -5.87 11.85
C TYR A 4 9.74 -5.25 10.48
N MET A 5 10.87 -4.56 10.37
CA MET A 5 11.42 -4.07 9.12
C MET A 5 12.79 -4.70 8.91
N TYR A 6 13.03 -5.18 7.69
CA TYR A 6 14.27 -5.81 7.27
C TYR A 6 15.00 -4.88 6.31
N VAL A 7 16.26 -4.60 6.59
CA VAL A 7 17.11 -3.74 5.75
C VAL A 7 18.32 -4.55 5.32
N ALA A 8 18.46 -4.78 4.01
CA ALA A 8 19.67 -5.38 3.48
C ALA A 8 20.82 -4.37 3.57
N VAL A 9 21.92 -4.78 4.20
CA VAL A 9 23.15 -3.99 4.30
C VAL A 9 24.22 -4.74 3.52
N ASN A 10 24.35 -4.35 2.25
CA ASN A 10 25.10 -5.10 1.24
C ASN A 10 26.57 -5.28 1.58
N GLU A 11 27.28 -4.18 1.86
CA GLU A 11 28.73 -4.16 2.13
C GLU A 11 29.12 -4.91 3.41
N ASP A 12 28.19 -5.01 4.35
CA ASP A 12 28.38 -5.71 5.63
C ASP A 12 27.93 -7.17 5.59
N ASN A 13 27.45 -7.68 4.44
CA ASN A 13 26.95 -9.05 4.30
C ASN A 13 25.89 -9.42 5.36
N LYS A 14 24.91 -8.53 5.57
CA LYS A 14 23.89 -8.74 6.61
C LYS A 14 22.52 -8.17 6.26
N ILE A 15 21.51 -8.63 6.98
CA ILE A 15 20.19 -8.02 7.05
C ILE A 15 19.99 -7.49 8.47
N SER A 16 19.81 -6.18 8.61
CA SER A 16 19.49 -5.54 9.88
C SER A 16 17.99 -5.61 10.14
N VAL A 17 17.63 -6.06 11.34
CA VAL A 17 16.24 -6.22 11.79
C VAL A 17 15.89 -5.08 12.73
N PHE A 18 14.81 -4.37 12.41
CA PHE A 18 14.29 -3.27 13.23
C PHE A 18 12.89 -3.63 13.71
N THR A 19 12.54 -3.22 14.92
CA THR A 19 11.13 -3.02 15.26
C THR A 19 10.70 -1.64 14.78
N VAL A 20 9.49 -1.58 14.25
CA VAL A 20 8.83 -0.35 13.86
C VAL A 20 7.82 -0.01 14.95
N ASP A 21 8.00 1.12 15.60
CA ASP A 21 7.00 1.65 16.53
C ASP A 21 5.71 1.95 15.74
N PRO A 22 4.62 1.22 16.01
CA PRO A 22 3.34 1.46 15.38
C PRO A 22 2.66 2.69 16.00
N GLN A 23 3.34 3.68 16.58
CA GLN A 23 2.77 4.97 16.96
C GLN A 23 3.53 6.11 16.30
N THR A 24 4.85 6.03 16.28
CA THR A 24 5.71 7.07 15.72
C THR A 24 6.25 6.74 14.32
N GLY A 25 6.26 5.45 13.94
CA GLY A 25 7.06 4.98 12.80
C GLY A 25 8.57 4.95 13.10
N GLY A 26 8.96 5.25 14.34
CA GLY A 26 10.34 5.18 14.80
C GLY A 26 10.88 3.76 14.66
N LEU A 27 12.13 3.66 14.21
CA LEU A 27 12.83 2.40 14.02
C LEU A 27 13.77 2.16 15.20
N THR A 28 13.63 1.00 15.83
CA THR A 28 14.57 0.55 16.87
C THR A 28 15.28 -0.69 16.36
N HIS A 29 16.59 -0.58 16.13
CA HIS A 29 17.44 -1.72 15.77
C HIS A 29 17.32 -2.83 16.83
N GLN A 30 17.21 -4.07 16.39
CA GLN A 30 17.11 -5.23 17.27
C GLN A 30 18.39 -6.07 17.21
N HIS A 31 18.70 -6.57 16.02
CA HIS A 31 19.85 -7.43 15.77
C HIS A 31 20.14 -7.47 14.27
N ASP A 32 21.31 -7.98 13.93
CA ASP A 32 21.73 -8.23 12.55
C ASP A 32 21.74 -9.74 12.29
N VAL A 33 21.28 -10.14 11.11
CA VAL A 33 21.37 -11.50 10.61
C VAL A 33 22.46 -11.54 9.53
N PRO A 34 23.54 -12.32 9.71
CA PRO A 34 24.54 -12.53 8.66
C PRO A 34 23.92 -13.19 7.43
N VAL A 35 24.18 -12.64 6.25
CA VAL A 35 23.73 -13.16 4.96
C VAL A 35 24.86 -13.00 3.96
N ASP A 36 25.51 -14.11 3.62
CA ASP A 36 26.60 -14.12 2.66
C ASP A 36 26.14 -13.77 1.23
N GLY A 37 27.02 -13.13 0.47
CA GLY A 37 26.82 -12.86 -0.96
C GLY A 37 26.22 -11.47 -1.23
N GLY A 38 26.25 -10.58 -0.25
CA GLY A 38 25.82 -9.18 -0.36
C GLY A 38 24.32 -9.10 -0.63
N PRO A 39 23.45 -9.24 0.39
CA PRO A 39 22.01 -9.08 0.21
C PRO A 39 21.72 -7.67 -0.30
N PHE A 40 20.71 -7.53 -1.16
CA PHE A 40 20.39 -6.25 -1.78
C PHE A 40 18.87 -6.04 -1.93
N THR A 41 18.19 -6.91 -2.68
CA THR A 41 16.73 -6.84 -2.86
C THR A 41 16.04 -7.83 -1.93
N LEU A 42 14.98 -7.41 -1.26
CA LEU A 42 14.22 -8.26 -0.34
C LEU A 42 12.76 -8.39 -0.78
N ALA A 43 12.19 -9.57 -0.58
CA ALA A 43 10.77 -9.84 -0.72
C ALA A 43 10.28 -10.67 0.47
N ILE A 44 9.07 -10.40 0.94
CA ILE A 44 8.41 -11.20 1.97
C ILE A 44 7.23 -11.91 1.32
N SER A 45 7.02 -13.18 1.66
CA SER A 45 5.86 -13.95 1.19
C SER A 45 4.54 -13.34 1.66
N PRO A 46 3.41 -13.56 0.95
CA PRO A 46 2.12 -12.97 1.33
C PRO A 46 1.63 -13.36 2.73
N ASP A 47 1.98 -14.57 3.17
CA ASP A 47 1.71 -15.09 4.52
C ASP A 47 2.67 -14.57 5.60
N ARG A 48 3.73 -13.85 5.19
CA ARG A 48 4.77 -13.24 6.02
C ARG A 48 5.65 -14.22 6.78
N ASN A 49 5.63 -15.50 6.41
CA ASN A 49 6.45 -16.52 7.06
C ASN A 49 7.84 -16.66 6.44
N HIS A 50 8.05 -16.14 5.24
CA HIS A 50 9.31 -16.29 4.50
C HIS A 50 9.82 -14.97 3.94
N LEU A 51 11.14 -14.85 3.88
CA LEU A 51 11.86 -13.76 3.26
C LEU A 51 12.79 -14.31 2.18
N TYR A 52 12.86 -13.62 1.06
CA TYR A 52 13.73 -13.94 -0.07
C TYR A 52 14.66 -12.77 -0.33
N ALA A 53 15.94 -13.05 -0.50
CA ALA A 53 16.96 -12.04 -0.76
C ALA A 53 17.65 -12.32 -2.10
N GLY A 54 17.79 -11.27 -2.91
CA GLY A 54 18.71 -11.25 -4.03
C GLY A 54 20.10 -10.78 -3.57
N CYS A 55 21.13 -11.47 -4.03
CA CYS A 55 22.52 -11.25 -3.63
C CYS A 55 23.36 -10.71 -4.80
N ARG A 56 24.28 -9.78 -4.51
CA ARG A 56 25.09 -9.06 -5.51
C ARG A 56 26.58 -9.42 -5.54
N GLU A 57 27.17 -9.86 -4.44
CA GLU A 57 28.57 -10.31 -4.47
C GLU A 57 28.70 -11.67 -5.16
N ALA A 58 27.74 -12.56 -4.90
CA ALA A 58 27.52 -13.78 -5.64
C ALA A 58 26.12 -13.72 -6.27
N PRO A 59 25.96 -13.97 -7.59
CA PRO A 59 24.64 -14.01 -8.20
C PRO A 59 23.88 -15.23 -7.66
N GLN A 60 23.01 -14.99 -6.68
CA GLN A 60 22.21 -16.01 -6.04
C GLN A 60 20.91 -15.42 -5.46
N LEU A 61 19.94 -16.29 -5.21
CA LEU A 61 18.79 -16.01 -4.34
C LEU A 61 18.96 -16.80 -3.04
N ALA A 62 18.67 -16.18 -1.90
CA ALA A 62 18.60 -16.84 -0.60
C ALA A 62 17.16 -16.81 -0.07
N SER A 63 16.73 -17.91 0.55
CA SER A 63 15.42 -18.01 1.21
C SER A 63 15.60 -18.15 2.72
N PHE A 64 14.67 -17.58 3.46
CA PHE A 64 14.68 -17.55 4.92
C PHE A 64 13.27 -17.81 5.45
N ARG A 65 13.19 -18.52 6.58
CA ARG A 65 12.01 -18.55 7.43
C ARG A 65 12.10 -17.41 8.44
N ILE A 66 11.01 -16.68 8.60
CA ILE A 66 10.86 -15.60 9.57
C ILE A 66 10.34 -16.17 10.89
N ASP A 67 11.07 -15.94 11.98
CA ASP A 67 10.54 -16.09 13.33
C ASP A 67 9.57 -14.94 13.63
N GLN A 68 8.28 -15.26 13.70
CA GLN A 68 7.21 -14.29 13.97
C GLN A 68 7.30 -13.66 15.37
N SER A 69 8.03 -14.27 16.30
CA SER A 69 8.12 -13.79 17.68
C SER A 69 9.20 -12.73 17.88
N GLY A 70 10.39 -12.94 17.29
CA GLY A 70 11.54 -12.06 17.41
C GLY A 70 11.94 -11.33 16.14
N GLY A 71 11.33 -11.63 14.99
CA GLY A 71 11.71 -11.10 13.69
C GLY A 71 12.98 -11.74 13.12
N GLY A 72 13.55 -12.74 13.79
CA GLY A 72 14.78 -13.42 13.35
C GLY A 72 14.60 -14.15 12.02
N LEU A 73 15.71 -14.39 11.33
CA LEU A 73 15.72 -15.10 10.04
C LEU A 73 16.55 -16.39 10.15
N THR A 74 15.97 -17.50 9.71
CA THR A 74 16.68 -18.78 9.55
C THR A 74 16.78 -19.11 8.08
N ARG A 75 18.00 -19.20 7.53
CA ARG A 75 18.21 -19.54 6.11
C ARG A 75 17.66 -20.94 5.83
N THR A 76 16.80 -21.06 4.82
CA THR A 76 16.20 -22.33 4.37
C THR A 76 16.84 -22.87 3.11
N GLY A 77 17.47 -22.02 2.29
CA GLY A 77 18.05 -22.46 1.04
C GLY A 77 18.74 -21.35 0.26
N THR A 78 19.40 -21.74 -0.82
CA THR A 78 20.04 -20.82 -1.77
C THR A 78 20.08 -21.43 -3.15
N VAL A 79 19.83 -20.60 -4.15
CA VAL A 79 19.82 -20.97 -5.56
C VAL A 79 20.82 -20.09 -6.29
N PRO A 80 21.82 -20.66 -6.98
CA PRO A 80 22.73 -19.88 -7.82
C PRO A 80 21.98 -19.30 -9.02
N LEU A 81 22.39 -18.12 -9.45
CA LEU A 81 21.85 -17.41 -10.60
C LEU A 81 22.97 -17.13 -11.61
N ASP A 82 22.61 -17.02 -12.88
CA ASP A 82 23.57 -16.67 -13.94
C ASP A 82 23.87 -15.16 -14.01
N SER A 83 23.10 -14.33 -13.30
CA SER A 83 23.22 -12.87 -13.30
C SER A 83 22.70 -12.29 -11.99
N TRP A 84 23.06 -11.05 -11.69
CA TRP A 84 22.64 -10.38 -10.46
C TRP A 84 21.17 -9.94 -10.53
N PRO A 85 20.33 -10.36 -9.58
CA PRO A 85 18.95 -9.91 -9.53
C PRO A 85 18.91 -8.45 -9.09
N VAL A 86 18.17 -7.64 -9.83
CA VAL A 86 17.98 -6.21 -9.52
C VAL A 86 16.65 -5.95 -8.84
N TYR A 87 15.78 -6.96 -8.85
CA TYR A 87 14.50 -6.99 -8.16
C TYR A 87 14.11 -8.44 -7.87
N VAL A 88 13.46 -8.61 -6.73
CA VAL A 88 12.88 -9.87 -6.28
C VAL A 88 11.50 -9.56 -5.70
N ASN A 89 10.50 -10.37 -6.04
CA ASN A 89 9.19 -10.34 -5.39
C ASN A 89 8.58 -11.74 -5.37
N THR A 90 7.52 -11.95 -4.60
CA THR A 90 6.70 -13.16 -4.69
C THR A 90 5.51 -12.92 -5.60
N ASP A 91 4.98 -13.98 -6.21
CA ASP A 91 3.66 -13.91 -6.81
C ASP A 91 2.59 -13.75 -5.71
N ARG A 92 1.38 -13.30 -6.07
CA ARG A 92 0.36 -12.97 -5.06
C ARG A 92 -0.12 -14.17 -4.25
N ARG A 93 0.18 -15.40 -4.70
CA ARG A 93 -0.15 -16.65 -4.01
C ARG A 93 0.99 -17.23 -3.19
N GLY A 94 2.19 -16.66 -3.24
CA GLY A 94 3.37 -17.17 -2.51
C GLY A 94 3.87 -18.51 -3.02
N ARG A 95 3.60 -18.86 -4.29
CA ARG A 95 4.05 -20.09 -4.96
C ARG A 95 5.35 -19.89 -5.74
N PHE A 96 5.68 -18.66 -6.10
CA PHE A 96 6.84 -18.35 -6.90
C PHE A 96 7.58 -17.11 -6.42
N VAL A 97 8.89 -17.12 -6.60
CA VAL A 97 9.74 -15.93 -6.57
C VAL A 97 9.99 -15.45 -8.00
N LEU A 98 9.66 -14.20 -8.25
CA LEU A 98 9.84 -13.46 -9.49
C LEU A 98 11.13 -12.64 -9.38
N SER A 99 11.95 -12.66 -10.43
CA SER A 99 13.23 -11.95 -10.46
C SER A 99 13.51 -11.35 -11.84
N SER A 100 14.14 -10.18 -11.86
CA SER A 100 14.54 -9.49 -13.09
C SER A 100 16.00 -9.04 -13.04
N TYR A 101 16.59 -8.89 -14.22
CA TYR A 101 18.04 -8.74 -14.38
C TYR A 101 18.33 -7.68 -15.46
N TYR A 102 19.02 -6.59 -15.07
CA TYR A 102 19.35 -5.51 -16.00
C TYR A 102 20.22 -5.97 -17.17
N GLN A 103 21.49 -6.27 -16.89
CA GLN A 103 22.48 -6.70 -17.90
C GLN A 103 22.28 -8.17 -18.28
N GLY A 104 21.67 -8.95 -17.39
CA GLY A 104 21.29 -10.34 -17.68
C GLY A 104 20.21 -10.47 -18.74
N ALA A 105 19.54 -9.34 -19.10
CA ALA A 105 18.53 -9.23 -20.14
C ALA A 105 17.53 -10.38 -20.09
N ARG A 106 17.00 -10.62 -18.88
CA ARG A 106 16.11 -11.74 -18.61
C ARG A 106 15.19 -11.46 -17.44
N VAL A 107 14.18 -12.32 -17.32
CA VAL A 107 13.41 -12.54 -16.09
C VAL A 107 13.32 -14.02 -15.78
N ALA A 108 13.21 -14.36 -14.50
CA ALA A 108 13.12 -15.75 -14.05
C ALA A 108 12.07 -15.91 -12.94
N VAL A 109 11.43 -17.09 -12.95
CA VAL A 109 10.43 -17.52 -11.97
C VAL A 109 10.93 -18.80 -11.31
N HIS A 110 11.20 -18.72 -10.01
CA HIS A 110 11.61 -19.87 -9.21
C HIS A 110 10.42 -20.37 -8.39
N PRO A 111 10.17 -21.69 -8.33
CA PRO A 111 9.13 -22.25 -7.48
C PRO A 111 9.51 -22.09 -6.00
N ILE A 112 8.50 -21.92 -5.15
CA ILE A 112 8.62 -21.97 -3.70
C ILE A 112 8.10 -23.34 -3.24
N GLY A 113 8.93 -24.09 -2.50
CA GLY A 113 8.53 -25.35 -1.90
C GLY A 113 7.58 -25.17 -0.71
N ASP A 114 6.97 -26.26 -0.23
CA ASP A 114 6.02 -26.23 0.89
C ASP A 114 6.62 -25.70 2.20
N ASP A 115 7.94 -25.77 2.35
CA ASP A 115 8.71 -25.25 3.49
C ASP A 115 9.23 -23.81 3.27
N GLY A 116 8.84 -23.18 2.16
CA GLY A 116 9.29 -21.85 1.74
C GLY A 116 10.72 -21.79 1.20
N SER A 117 11.34 -22.94 0.92
CA SER A 117 12.63 -22.98 0.22
C SER A 117 12.47 -22.67 -1.27
N LEU A 118 13.50 -22.05 -1.87
CA LEU A 118 13.54 -21.82 -3.31
C LEU A 118 13.91 -23.10 -4.05
N GLY A 119 13.11 -23.47 -5.06
CA GLY A 119 13.45 -24.55 -5.98
C GLY A 119 14.28 -24.06 -7.17
N ALA A 120 15.09 -24.97 -7.70
CA ALA A 120 15.93 -24.78 -8.89
C ALA A 120 15.87 -26.02 -9.79
N PRO A 121 16.04 -25.89 -11.13
CA PRO A 121 16.18 -24.63 -11.90
C PRO A 121 14.89 -23.79 -11.91
N PRO A 122 14.92 -22.53 -12.40
CA PRO A 122 13.69 -21.76 -12.57
C PRO A 122 12.70 -22.48 -13.48
N VAL A 123 11.40 -22.43 -13.14
CA VAL A 123 10.32 -23.01 -13.96
C VAL A 123 10.03 -22.16 -15.20
N VAL A 124 10.42 -20.90 -15.17
CA VAL A 124 10.38 -19.98 -16.31
C VAL A 124 11.66 -19.16 -16.33
N SER A 125 12.32 -19.11 -17.47
CA SER A 125 13.42 -18.19 -17.76
C SER A 125 13.17 -17.62 -19.15
N LEU A 126 12.97 -16.31 -19.23
CA LEU A 126 12.64 -15.62 -20.49
C LEU A 126 13.67 -14.55 -20.76
N GLU A 127 14.17 -14.53 -21.99
CA GLU A 127 14.99 -13.42 -22.48
C GLU A 127 14.13 -12.15 -22.55
N THR A 128 14.76 -11.04 -22.19
CA THR A 128 14.22 -9.70 -22.28
C THR A 128 15.22 -8.79 -22.98
N ALA A 129 14.89 -7.51 -23.15
CA ALA A 129 15.93 -6.53 -23.44
C ALA A 129 16.76 -6.23 -22.17
N THR A 130 17.89 -5.55 -22.34
CA THR A 130 18.62 -5.00 -21.19
C THR A 130 17.73 -4.01 -20.44
N GLY A 131 18.00 -3.81 -19.15
CA GLY A 131 17.29 -2.83 -18.34
C GLY A 131 15.99 -3.32 -17.69
N ALA A 132 15.66 -4.62 -17.78
CA ALA A 132 14.56 -5.22 -17.04
C ALA A 132 14.72 -4.99 -15.54
N HIS A 133 13.86 -4.17 -14.96
CA HIS A 133 14.05 -3.63 -13.61
C HIS A 133 13.28 -4.35 -12.55
N ALA A 134 12.00 -4.60 -12.80
CA ALA A 134 11.08 -5.23 -11.87
C ALA A 134 10.23 -6.25 -12.61
N MET A 135 9.56 -7.12 -11.87
CA MET A 135 8.58 -8.05 -12.42
C MET A 135 7.42 -8.17 -11.43
N GLN A 136 6.24 -7.71 -11.82
CA GLN A 136 5.04 -7.76 -10.97
C GLN A 136 3.88 -8.41 -11.68
N THR A 137 3.09 -9.17 -10.94
CA THR A 137 1.90 -9.80 -11.48
C THR A 137 0.68 -8.90 -11.46
N ASP A 138 -0.20 -9.12 -12.43
CA ASP A 138 -1.55 -8.58 -12.40
C ASP A 138 -2.37 -9.15 -11.22
N PRO A 139 -3.52 -8.54 -10.85
CA PRO A 139 -4.35 -9.02 -9.75
C PRO A 139 -4.82 -10.49 -9.88
N THR A 140 -5.00 -10.99 -11.11
CA THR A 140 -5.40 -12.39 -11.36
C THR A 140 -4.23 -13.37 -11.29
N ASN A 141 -3.00 -12.84 -11.21
CA ASN A 141 -1.74 -13.58 -11.16
C ASN A 141 -1.44 -14.38 -12.43
N GLN A 142 -2.03 -14.02 -13.58
CA GLN A 142 -1.86 -14.69 -14.87
C GLN A 142 -0.79 -14.05 -15.75
N TYR A 143 -0.64 -12.74 -15.64
CA TYR A 143 0.30 -11.95 -16.42
C TYR A 143 1.32 -11.29 -15.50
N ALA A 144 2.54 -11.12 -16.00
CA ALA A 144 3.58 -10.35 -15.36
C ALA A 144 4.00 -9.19 -16.26
N PHE A 145 4.24 -8.03 -15.64
CA PHE A 145 4.71 -6.83 -16.31
C PHE A 145 6.13 -6.51 -15.88
N VAL A 146 6.98 -6.23 -16.87
CA VAL A 146 8.41 -6.04 -16.71
C VAL A 146 8.79 -4.70 -17.33
N PRO A 147 8.89 -3.63 -16.52
CA PRO A 147 9.41 -2.36 -16.99
C PRO A 147 10.91 -2.47 -17.28
N HIS A 148 11.31 -1.97 -18.45
CA HIS A 148 12.69 -1.84 -18.90
C HIS A 148 13.11 -0.39 -18.78
N ILE A 149 13.76 -0.01 -17.70
CA ILE A 149 13.97 1.40 -17.35
C ILE A 149 15.45 1.80 -17.22
N ALA A 150 16.39 0.85 -17.23
CA ALA A 150 17.80 1.15 -16.97
C ALA A 150 18.71 0.84 -18.16
N GLY A 151 19.83 1.57 -18.23
CA GLY A 151 20.85 1.39 -19.26
C GLY A 151 20.33 1.73 -20.65
N ASN A 152 20.80 1.00 -21.67
CA ASN A 152 20.39 1.18 -23.06
C ASN A 152 19.13 0.37 -23.42
N GLY A 153 18.33 0.01 -22.40
CA GLY A 153 17.10 -0.77 -22.55
C GLY A 153 15.94 0.04 -23.14
N PRO A 154 14.92 -0.62 -23.70
CA PRO A 154 13.92 -0.01 -24.60
C PRO A 154 12.91 0.98 -23.99
N ASN A 155 13.05 1.43 -22.75
CA ASN A 155 12.06 2.27 -22.03
C ASN A 155 10.60 1.83 -22.23
N GLN A 156 10.36 0.52 -22.07
CA GLN A 156 9.10 -0.15 -22.38
C GLN A 156 8.68 -1.09 -21.26
N VAL A 157 7.38 -1.34 -21.16
CA VAL A 157 6.82 -2.39 -20.30
C VAL A 157 6.53 -3.60 -21.16
N TRP A 158 7.18 -4.71 -20.86
CA TRP A 158 6.91 -5.98 -21.54
C TRP A 158 5.96 -6.82 -20.70
N GLN A 159 5.10 -7.58 -21.38
CA GLN A 159 4.10 -8.45 -20.77
C GLN A 159 4.49 -9.91 -21.00
N PHE A 160 4.37 -10.72 -19.95
CA PHE A 160 4.60 -12.16 -19.99
C PHE A 160 3.42 -12.91 -19.39
N ARG A 161 3.17 -14.13 -19.88
CA ARG A 161 2.18 -15.03 -19.28
C ARG A 161 2.87 -15.96 -18.28
N ILE A 162 2.29 -16.14 -17.09
CA ILE A 162 2.81 -17.07 -16.08
C ILE A 162 2.13 -18.45 -16.27
N PRO A 163 2.89 -19.52 -16.60
CA PRO A 163 2.35 -20.86 -16.70
C PRO A 163 1.83 -21.38 -15.34
N GLY A 164 0.67 -22.07 -15.33
CA GLY A 164 0.14 -22.70 -14.12
C GLY A 164 -0.63 -21.77 -13.15
N ALA A 165 -0.91 -20.54 -13.55
CA ALA A 165 -1.81 -19.64 -12.83
C ALA A 165 -3.28 -19.87 -13.25
N SER A 166 -4.05 -20.61 -12.45
CA SER A 166 -5.51 -20.67 -12.64
C SER A 166 -6.14 -19.32 -12.30
N PRO A 167 -7.08 -18.76 -13.09
CA PRO A 167 -7.76 -17.52 -12.75
C PRO A 167 -8.41 -17.62 -11.36
N PHE A 168 -8.13 -16.67 -10.49
CA PHE A 168 -8.97 -16.41 -9.32
C PHE A 168 -9.26 -14.91 -9.31
N LEU A 169 -10.53 -14.56 -9.48
CA LEU A 169 -11.00 -13.17 -9.52
C LEU A 169 -11.40 -12.75 -8.11
N LEU A 170 -10.72 -11.74 -7.57
CA LEU A 170 -11.16 -10.91 -6.46
C LEU A 170 -11.11 -9.46 -6.93
N SER A 171 -12.17 -8.72 -6.60
CA SER A 171 -12.67 -7.54 -7.31
C SER A 171 -11.65 -6.47 -7.67
N SER A 172 -11.79 -6.01 -8.92
CA SER A 172 -11.37 -4.74 -9.48
C SER A 172 -11.83 -3.57 -8.62
N LEU A 173 -10.94 -2.63 -8.33
CA LEU A 173 -11.41 -1.25 -8.22
C LEU A 173 -10.86 -0.39 -9.33
N LEU A 174 -9.66 -0.64 -9.85
CA LEU A 174 -9.16 0.06 -11.03
C LEU A 174 -8.18 -0.82 -11.80
N ASP A 175 -8.56 -1.16 -13.03
CA ASP A 175 -7.73 -1.79 -14.05
C ASP A 175 -6.70 -0.78 -14.60
N VAL A 176 -5.87 -0.25 -13.70
CA VAL A 176 -4.92 0.82 -13.99
C VAL A 176 -3.57 0.49 -13.40
N LEU A 177 -2.54 0.47 -14.25
CA LEU A 177 -1.14 0.40 -13.82
C LEU A 177 -0.49 1.77 -13.97
N TYR A 178 0.35 2.11 -13.00
CA TYR A 178 1.21 3.27 -13.07
C TYR A 178 2.66 2.81 -13.16
N PHE A 179 3.40 3.39 -14.09
CA PHE A 179 4.82 3.16 -14.23
C PHE A 179 5.56 4.47 -14.02
N SER A 180 6.53 4.44 -13.12
CA SER A 180 7.55 5.48 -13.02
C SER A 180 8.53 5.28 -14.18
N ASN A 181 8.55 6.21 -15.12
CA ASN A 181 9.46 6.26 -16.25
C ASN A 181 10.73 6.97 -15.80
N GLU A 182 11.71 6.20 -15.32
CA GLU A 182 12.96 6.74 -14.78
C GLU A 182 13.79 7.48 -15.82
N GLN A 183 13.84 6.97 -17.06
CA GLN A 183 14.59 7.63 -18.14
C GLN A 183 13.93 8.92 -18.59
N GLY A 184 12.59 8.95 -18.58
CA GLY A 184 11.80 10.07 -19.06
C GLY A 184 11.29 11.00 -17.95
N CYS A 185 11.75 10.83 -16.70
CA CYS A 185 11.39 11.67 -15.56
C CYS A 185 9.88 11.92 -15.48
N SER A 186 9.09 10.86 -15.61
CA SER A 186 7.64 10.97 -15.75
C SER A 186 6.91 9.78 -15.14
N VAL A 187 5.62 9.94 -14.91
CA VAL A 187 4.68 8.88 -14.55
C VAL A 187 3.79 8.60 -15.74
N SER A 188 3.68 7.35 -16.15
CA SER A 188 2.74 6.93 -17.18
C SER A 188 1.65 6.03 -16.59
N GLY A 189 0.39 6.36 -16.87
CA GLY A 189 -0.79 5.59 -16.51
C GLY A 189 -1.27 4.76 -17.69
N TYR A 190 -1.52 3.47 -17.44
CA TYR A 190 -2.02 2.51 -18.42
C TYR A 190 -3.32 1.89 -17.93
N ARG A 191 -4.28 1.63 -18.82
CA ARG A 191 -5.41 0.75 -18.53
C ARG A 191 -5.02 -0.70 -18.82
N LEU A 192 -5.32 -1.61 -17.91
CA LEU A 192 -5.10 -3.04 -18.05
C LEU A 192 -6.36 -3.75 -18.52
N ASP A 193 -6.31 -4.38 -19.67
CA ASP A 193 -7.30 -5.42 -19.99
C ASP A 193 -6.89 -6.70 -19.26
N THR A 194 -7.56 -7.05 -18.15
CA THR A 194 -7.24 -8.25 -17.37
C THR A 194 -7.54 -9.56 -18.09
N ALA A 195 -8.39 -9.55 -19.12
CA ALA A 195 -8.69 -10.74 -19.90
C ALA A 195 -7.51 -11.09 -20.84
N ASN A 196 -7.00 -10.08 -21.54
CA ASN A 196 -5.93 -10.24 -22.53
C ASN A 196 -4.53 -9.88 -21.99
N GLY A 197 -4.46 -9.33 -20.78
CA GLY A 197 -3.28 -8.79 -20.13
C GLY A 197 -2.69 -7.53 -20.79
N THR A 198 -3.39 -6.92 -21.75
CA THR A 198 -2.84 -5.82 -22.56
C THR A 198 -2.90 -4.48 -21.84
N LEU A 199 -1.90 -3.62 -22.10
CA LEU A 199 -1.81 -2.28 -21.56
C LEU A 199 -2.11 -1.22 -22.62
N SER A 200 -2.96 -0.25 -22.29
CA SER A 200 -3.19 0.95 -23.13
C SER A 200 -2.80 2.22 -22.37
N LEU A 201 -1.79 2.93 -22.88
CA LEU A 201 -1.35 4.22 -22.31
C LEU A 201 -2.51 5.22 -22.40
N PHE A 202 -2.87 5.85 -21.28
CA PHE A 202 -3.89 6.91 -21.28
C PHE A 202 -3.35 8.27 -20.81
N GLN A 203 -2.21 8.30 -20.12
CA GLN A 203 -1.62 9.55 -19.63
C GLN A 203 -0.12 9.38 -19.36
N THR A 204 0.66 10.43 -19.63
CA THR A 204 2.01 10.62 -19.11
C THR A 204 2.12 12.00 -18.48
N VAL A 205 2.66 12.08 -17.26
CA VAL A 205 2.84 13.32 -16.48
C VAL A 205 4.32 13.46 -16.13
N THR A 206 4.91 14.63 -16.35
CA THR A 206 6.29 14.91 -15.91
C THR A 206 6.39 14.91 -14.38
N THR A 207 7.44 14.31 -13.81
CA THR A 207 7.80 14.46 -12.39
C THR A 207 8.77 15.62 -12.17
N LEU A 208 9.26 16.25 -13.24
CA LEU A 208 10.06 17.46 -13.16
C LEU A 208 9.18 18.70 -12.96
N PRO A 209 9.69 19.73 -12.26
CA PRO A 209 9.02 21.03 -12.18
C PRO A 209 8.60 21.55 -13.57
N PRO A 210 7.44 22.22 -13.67
CA PRO A 210 7.04 22.84 -14.93
C PRO A 210 8.03 23.97 -15.27
N GLU A 211 8.76 23.78 -16.37
CA GLU A 211 9.80 24.65 -16.97
C GLU A 211 11.20 24.65 -16.31
N GLY A 212 12.24 24.54 -17.16
CA GLY A 212 13.62 24.96 -16.85
C GLY A 212 14.48 24.00 -16.03
N PHE A 213 13.97 22.86 -15.56
CA PHE A 213 14.78 21.92 -14.77
C PHE A 213 15.83 21.21 -15.64
N ALA A 214 17.11 21.51 -15.43
CA ALA A 214 18.26 20.94 -16.16
C ALA A 214 19.23 20.18 -15.25
N GLU A 215 18.90 20.04 -13.96
CA GLU A 215 19.74 19.35 -12.98
C GLU A 215 19.51 17.84 -12.98
N ARG A 216 20.32 17.10 -12.22
CA ARG A 216 20.19 15.66 -12.06
C ARG A 216 18.99 15.33 -11.15
N ASN A 217 18.07 14.49 -11.61
CA ASN A 217 16.94 14.00 -10.82
C ASN A 217 17.01 12.48 -10.55
N THR A 218 16.17 12.02 -9.62
CA THR A 218 15.94 10.60 -9.31
C THR A 218 14.44 10.34 -9.24
N CYS A 219 13.97 9.17 -9.67
CA CYS A 219 12.54 8.89 -9.78
C CYS A 219 11.83 8.71 -8.43
N SER A 220 10.57 9.16 -8.35
CA SER A 220 9.71 9.03 -7.18
C SER A 220 8.76 7.82 -7.28
N GLN A 221 8.34 7.32 -6.12
CA GLN A 221 7.37 6.24 -5.94
C GLN A 221 5.93 6.82 -5.92
N ILE A 222 4.98 6.17 -6.59
CA ILE A 222 3.62 6.71 -6.84
C ILE A 222 2.57 5.92 -6.06
N GLN A 223 1.67 6.61 -5.34
CA GLN A 223 0.37 6.09 -4.91
C GLN A 223 -0.72 7.17 -5.09
N ASP A 224 -1.64 6.95 -6.04
CA ASP A 224 -2.59 7.98 -6.51
C ASP A 224 -3.93 8.05 -5.77
N ARG A 225 -4.27 7.04 -4.96
CA ARG A 225 -5.57 6.96 -4.25
C ARG A 225 -5.41 7.38 -2.81
N VAL A 226 -6.35 8.16 -2.31
CA VAL A 226 -6.36 8.61 -0.91
C VAL A 226 -7.70 8.25 -0.25
N VAL A 227 -7.63 7.62 0.91
CA VAL A 227 -8.76 7.53 1.84
C VAL A 227 -8.53 8.55 2.95
N MET A 228 -9.34 9.59 3.00
CA MET A 228 -9.38 10.50 4.14
C MET A 228 -10.27 9.89 5.22
N TYR A 229 -9.73 9.58 6.39
CA TYR A 229 -10.44 8.84 7.43
C TYR A 229 -10.66 9.66 8.70
N LEU A 230 -11.91 9.66 9.17
CA LEU A 230 -12.42 10.40 10.31
C LEU A 230 -12.74 9.40 11.43
N HIS A 231 -12.03 9.52 12.54
CA HIS A 231 -12.10 8.55 13.63
C HIS A 231 -13.43 8.60 14.41
N GLY A 232 -13.81 7.49 15.05
CA GLY A 232 -14.88 7.46 16.05
C GLY A 232 -14.49 8.06 17.40
N GLY A 233 -15.39 8.00 18.39
CA GLY A 233 -15.13 8.49 19.76
C GLY A 233 -16.06 9.60 20.27
N GLY A 234 -17.27 9.70 19.71
CA GLY A 234 -18.31 10.61 20.19
C GLY A 234 -17.95 12.10 20.14
N TYR A 235 -17.05 12.50 19.24
CA TYR A 235 -16.47 13.85 19.14
C TYR A 235 -15.67 14.33 20.37
N MET A 236 -15.51 13.52 21.41
CA MET A 236 -14.83 13.89 22.66
C MET A 236 -13.50 13.14 22.85
N ILE A 237 -13.40 11.96 22.29
CA ILE A 237 -12.24 11.08 22.41
C ILE A 237 -11.88 10.49 21.04
N GLY A 238 -10.76 9.77 20.98
CA GLY A 238 -10.22 9.21 19.75
C GLY A 238 -9.05 10.03 19.21
N SER A 239 -8.34 9.42 18.26
CA SER A 239 -7.20 10.02 17.55
C SER A 239 -6.65 9.01 16.55
N MET A 240 -5.71 9.44 15.72
CA MET A 240 -4.93 8.56 14.85
C MET A 240 -4.15 7.50 15.62
N ARG A 241 -3.86 7.69 16.90
CA ARG A 241 -3.26 6.63 17.72
C ARG A 241 -4.24 5.47 17.92
N THR A 242 -5.48 5.77 18.26
CA THR A 242 -6.53 4.76 18.45
C THR A 242 -6.93 4.05 17.15
N HIS A 243 -6.78 4.73 16.01
CA HIS A 243 -7.20 4.23 14.70
C HIS A 243 -6.05 3.73 13.82
N ARG A 244 -4.80 3.78 14.27
CA ARG A 244 -3.65 3.45 13.39
C ARG A 244 -3.69 2.03 12.84
N SER A 245 -3.94 1.03 13.69
CA SER A 245 -3.99 -0.38 13.26
C SER A 245 -5.06 -0.63 12.19
N PRO A 246 -6.34 -0.23 12.40
CA PRO A 246 -7.35 -0.38 11.34
C PRO A 246 -7.03 0.47 10.09
N LEU A 247 -6.47 1.66 10.22
CA LEU A 247 -6.10 2.49 9.05
C LEU A 247 -4.90 1.94 8.27
N SER A 248 -3.93 1.34 8.93
CA SER A 248 -2.81 0.65 8.26
C SER A 248 -3.31 -0.58 7.51
N TYR A 249 -4.24 -1.32 8.11
CA TYR A 249 -4.90 -2.44 7.44
C TYR A 249 -5.71 -1.94 6.24
N LEU A 250 -6.51 -0.88 6.42
CA LEU A 250 -7.28 -0.24 5.36
C LEU A 250 -6.39 0.20 4.19
N SER A 251 -5.27 0.87 4.47
CA SER A 251 -4.30 1.28 3.44
C SER A 251 -3.79 0.08 2.64
N ARG A 252 -3.40 -1.00 3.33
CA ARG A 252 -2.90 -2.21 2.70
C ARG A 252 -3.95 -2.91 1.83
N VAL A 253 -5.19 -3.05 2.32
CA VAL A 253 -6.23 -3.80 1.58
C VAL A 253 -6.87 -2.97 0.47
N SER A 254 -6.89 -1.64 0.60
CA SER A 254 -7.41 -0.73 -0.42
C SER A 254 -6.37 -0.32 -1.47
N ASP A 255 -5.09 -0.64 -1.23
CA ASP A 255 -3.97 -0.17 -2.06
C ASP A 255 -4.03 1.36 -2.26
N ALA A 256 -4.26 2.07 -1.14
CA ALA A 256 -4.43 3.52 -1.11
C ALA A 256 -3.63 4.13 0.05
N ARG A 257 -3.20 5.37 -0.13
CA ARG A 257 -2.73 6.21 0.98
C ARG A 257 -3.92 6.48 1.90
N VAL A 258 -3.72 6.41 3.20
CA VAL A 258 -4.76 6.77 4.18
C VAL A 258 -4.34 8.03 4.90
N LEU A 259 -5.06 9.13 4.69
CA LEU A 259 -4.95 10.34 5.48
C LEU A 259 -5.92 10.24 6.64
N GLY A 260 -5.41 9.88 7.81
CA GLY A 260 -6.21 9.92 9.03
C GLY A 260 -6.19 11.31 9.67
N LEU A 261 -7.36 11.87 9.99
CA LEU A 261 -7.49 13.24 10.51
C LEU A 261 -7.72 13.27 12.03
N ASN A 262 -6.82 13.93 12.77
CA ASN A 262 -7.08 14.36 14.15
C ASN A 262 -7.83 15.70 14.11
N TYR A 263 -9.15 15.65 14.00
CA TYR A 263 -9.98 16.86 14.06
C TYR A 263 -10.12 17.34 15.52
N ARG A 264 -10.40 18.63 15.70
CA ARG A 264 -10.63 19.25 17.01
C ARG A 264 -11.83 18.61 17.72
N LEU A 265 -11.67 18.31 19.01
CA LEU A 265 -12.64 17.59 19.84
C LEU A 265 -13.40 18.53 20.79
N ALA A 266 -14.61 18.13 21.14
CA ALA A 266 -15.40 18.72 22.21
C ALA A 266 -14.91 18.21 23.58
N PRO A 267 -15.09 18.97 24.68
CA PRO A 267 -15.80 20.26 24.76
C PRO A 267 -14.97 21.49 24.37
N GLU A 268 -13.66 21.39 24.20
CA GLU A 268 -12.78 22.54 23.93
C GLU A 268 -13.11 23.19 22.58
N HIS A 269 -13.54 22.38 21.62
CA HIS A 269 -13.93 22.80 20.28
C HIS A 269 -15.25 22.13 19.88
N PRO A 270 -16.40 22.68 20.31
CA PRO A 270 -17.71 22.15 19.97
C PRO A 270 -18.00 22.30 18.47
N PHE A 271 -19.17 21.80 18.05
CA PHE A 271 -19.66 22.02 16.70
C PHE A 271 -19.59 23.51 16.32
N PRO A 272 -19.10 23.87 15.10
CA PRO A 272 -18.83 23.02 13.94
C PRO A 272 -17.36 22.60 13.73
N ALA A 273 -16.48 22.71 14.74
CA ALA A 273 -15.02 22.61 14.55
C ALA A 273 -14.55 21.35 13.79
N ALA A 274 -15.10 20.17 14.12
CA ALA A 274 -14.73 18.92 13.44
C ALA A 274 -15.12 18.90 11.94
N VAL A 275 -16.21 19.56 11.56
CA VAL A 275 -16.65 19.70 10.16
C VAL A 275 -15.69 20.63 9.42
N GLU A 276 -15.33 21.77 10.02
CA GLU A 276 -14.37 22.72 9.46
C GLU A 276 -13.02 22.06 9.18
N ASP A 277 -12.50 21.31 10.15
CA ASP A 277 -11.22 20.60 10.01
C ASP A 277 -11.27 19.54 8.91
N SER A 278 -12.40 18.84 8.78
CA SER A 278 -12.60 17.84 7.74
C SER A 278 -12.65 18.46 6.35
N VAL A 279 -13.35 19.59 6.20
CA VAL A 279 -13.36 20.36 4.93
C VAL A 279 -11.98 20.93 4.63
N ALA A 280 -11.27 21.44 5.62
CA ALA A 280 -9.91 21.97 5.45
C ALA A 280 -8.93 20.87 5.01
N ALA A 281 -8.99 19.68 5.61
CA ALA A 281 -8.18 18.53 5.21
C ALA A 281 -8.47 18.07 3.77
N TYR A 282 -9.74 18.05 3.38
CA TYR A 282 -10.12 17.76 2.01
C TYR A 282 -9.59 18.82 1.03
N SER A 283 -9.74 20.10 1.36
CA SER A 283 -9.21 21.21 0.56
C SER A 283 -7.68 21.13 0.44
N TRP A 284 -6.99 20.73 1.49
CA TRP A 284 -5.55 20.50 1.47
C TRP A 284 -5.16 19.36 0.53
N LEU A 285 -5.88 18.23 0.53
CA LEU A 285 -5.64 17.15 -0.43
C LEU A 285 -5.78 17.63 -1.89
N LEU A 286 -6.76 18.50 -2.16
CA LEU A 286 -6.90 19.11 -3.49
C LEU A 286 -5.71 20.03 -3.84
N SER A 287 -5.20 20.82 -2.88
CA SER A 287 -4.04 21.68 -3.11
C SER A 287 -2.75 20.90 -3.33
N GLU A 288 -2.63 19.70 -2.77
CA GLU A 288 -1.53 18.76 -3.03
C GLU A 288 -1.67 18.05 -4.40
N GLY A 289 -2.66 18.41 -5.21
CA GLY A 289 -2.87 17.87 -6.55
C GLY A 289 -3.61 16.53 -6.60
N VAL A 290 -4.18 16.07 -5.48
CA VAL A 290 -4.99 14.84 -5.48
C VAL A 290 -6.33 15.13 -6.17
N SER A 291 -6.59 14.41 -7.27
CA SER A 291 -7.84 14.57 -8.02
C SER A 291 -9.05 14.16 -7.16
N PRO A 292 -10.17 14.91 -7.14
CA PRO A 292 -11.37 14.60 -6.34
C PRO A 292 -11.88 13.15 -6.54
N GLY A 293 -11.91 12.68 -7.79
CA GLY A 293 -12.30 11.31 -8.15
C GLY A 293 -11.33 10.21 -7.70
N ARG A 294 -10.25 10.55 -6.98
CA ARG A 294 -9.29 9.62 -6.35
C ARG A 294 -9.33 9.68 -4.82
N ILE A 295 -10.24 10.48 -4.25
CA ILE A 295 -10.41 10.64 -2.81
C ILE A 295 -11.69 9.93 -2.39
N VAL A 296 -11.61 9.14 -1.32
CA VAL A 296 -12.79 8.64 -0.58
C VAL A 296 -12.71 9.19 0.83
N ILE A 297 -13.83 9.71 1.36
CA ILE A 297 -13.93 10.10 2.77
C ILE A 297 -14.59 8.95 3.53
N GLY A 298 -14.00 8.49 4.63
CA GLY A 298 -14.55 7.42 5.44
C GLY A 298 -14.49 7.69 6.93
N GLY A 299 -15.32 7.01 7.72
CA GLY A 299 -15.23 7.09 9.16
C GLY A 299 -16.17 6.11 9.88
N ASP A 300 -15.91 5.89 11.16
CA ASP A 300 -16.71 5.02 12.03
C ASP A 300 -17.38 5.78 13.18
N SER A 301 -18.54 5.30 13.64
CA SER A 301 -19.26 5.90 14.77
C SER A 301 -19.53 7.41 14.52
N CYS A 302 -19.11 8.31 15.40
CA CYS A 302 -19.21 9.75 15.16
C CYS A 302 -18.47 10.20 13.89
N GLY A 303 -17.34 9.57 13.55
CA GLY A 303 -16.59 9.82 12.31
C GLY A 303 -17.36 9.40 11.06
N GLY A 304 -18.23 8.39 11.16
CA GLY A 304 -19.17 8.03 10.08
C GLY A 304 -20.24 9.10 9.87
N GLY A 305 -20.77 9.65 10.96
CA GLY A 305 -21.64 10.83 10.91
C GLY A 305 -20.92 12.06 10.34
N LEU A 306 -19.69 12.31 10.77
CA LEU A 306 -18.85 13.40 10.31
C LEU A 306 -18.49 13.28 8.82
N THR A 307 -18.33 12.05 8.31
CA THR A 307 -18.15 11.80 6.87
C THR A 307 -19.33 12.35 6.08
N ILE A 308 -20.56 12.06 6.53
CA ILE A 308 -21.78 12.57 5.88
C ILE A 308 -21.85 14.10 6.00
N ALA A 309 -21.60 14.65 7.19
CA ALA A 309 -21.60 16.09 7.40
C ALA A 309 -20.57 16.82 6.51
N THR A 310 -19.38 16.24 6.35
CA THR A 310 -18.33 16.76 5.47
C THR A 310 -18.78 16.75 4.01
N LEU A 311 -19.37 15.66 3.52
CA LEU A 311 -19.89 15.60 2.14
C LEU A 311 -20.99 16.64 1.88
N VAL A 312 -21.88 16.83 2.85
CA VAL A 312 -22.92 17.89 2.78
C VAL A 312 -22.28 19.27 2.75
N ALA A 313 -21.29 19.54 3.61
CA ALA A 313 -20.57 20.81 3.64
C ALA A 313 -19.82 21.08 2.32
N LEU A 314 -19.10 20.09 1.79
CA LEU A 314 -18.41 20.20 0.50
C LEU A 314 -19.38 20.55 -0.63
N LYS A 315 -20.54 19.88 -0.67
CA LYS A 315 -21.59 20.17 -1.64
C LYS A 315 -22.16 21.58 -1.46
N TYR A 316 -22.43 21.98 -0.23
CA TYR A 316 -23.00 23.29 0.11
C TYR A 316 -22.06 24.44 -0.27
N PHE A 317 -20.76 24.30 0.00
CA PHE A 317 -19.74 25.31 -0.32
C PHE A 317 -19.18 25.21 -1.74
N GLY A 318 -19.71 24.32 -2.59
CA GLY A 318 -19.34 24.23 -4.01
C GLY A 318 -17.96 23.63 -4.28
N TYR A 319 -17.42 22.83 -3.36
CA TYR A 319 -16.20 22.06 -3.61
C TYR A 319 -16.49 20.92 -4.61
N PRO A 320 -15.52 20.52 -5.45
CA PRO A 320 -15.65 19.29 -6.22
C PRO A 320 -15.78 18.11 -5.26
N LEU A 321 -16.70 17.19 -5.55
CA LEU A 321 -17.00 16.09 -4.64
C LEU A 321 -15.99 14.93 -4.77
N PRO A 322 -15.69 14.22 -3.67
CA PRO A 322 -14.87 13.01 -3.70
C PRO A 322 -15.55 11.90 -4.49
N ALA A 323 -14.80 10.84 -4.80
CA ALA A 323 -15.33 9.64 -5.47
C ALA A 323 -16.43 8.93 -4.66
N GLY A 324 -16.43 9.08 -3.34
CA GLY A 324 -17.46 8.50 -2.49
C GLY A 324 -17.24 8.75 -0.99
N GLY A 325 -18.20 8.26 -0.21
CA GLY A 325 -18.23 8.31 1.25
C GLY A 325 -18.44 6.93 1.87
N ILE A 326 -17.75 6.61 2.96
CA ILE A 326 -17.95 5.39 3.75
C ILE A 326 -18.38 5.79 5.17
N SER A 327 -19.63 5.49 5.54
CA SER A 327 -20.14 5.67 6.90
C SER A 327 -20.29 4.31 7.57
N HIS A 328 -19.38 3.99 8.50
CA HIS A 328 -19.41 2.75 9.25
C HIS A 328 -20.13 2.96 10.60
N SER A 329 -21.36 2.46 10.73
CA SER A 329 -22.19 2.66 11.92
C SER A 329 -22.29 4.13 12.35
N GLY A 330 -22.49 5.01 11.36
CA GLY A 330 -22.43 6.45 11.54
C GLY A 330 -23.47 6.99 12.51
N TRP A 331 -23.05 7.83 13.44
CA TRP A 331 -23.97 8.55 14.31
C TRP A 331 -24.53 9.79 13.60
N THR A 332 -25.72 9.65 13.01
CA THR A 332 -26.32 10.65 12.13
C THR A 332 -27.38 11.53 12.78
N ASP A 333 -27.88 11.15 13.97
CA ASP A 333 -28.86 11.92 14.74
C ASP A 333 -28.33 12.14 16.16
N LEU A 334 -27.69 13.29 16.38
CA LEU A 334 -27.17 13.69 17.69
C LEU A 334 -28.27 14.18 18.64
N ALA A 335 -29.45 14.53 18.12
CA ALA A 335 -30.58 14.98 18.92
C ALA A 335 -31.39 13.80 19.51
N HIS A 336 -31.10 12.56 19.08
CA HIS A 336 -31.81 11.35 19.47
C HIS A 336 -33.32 11.44 19.22
N THR A 337 -33.67 11.98 18.06
CA THR A 337 -35.07 12.18 17.63
C THR A 337 -35.64 11.01 16.85
N GLY A 338 -34.81 10.11 16.32
CA GLY A 338 -35.25 8.96 15.55
C GLY A 338 -36.03 7.93 16.37
N ASP A 339 -37.16 7.46 15.83
CA ASP A 339 -38.03 6.45 16.46
C ASP A 339 -37.30 5.14 16.83
N SER A 340 -36.17 4.85 16.18
CA SER A 340 -35.34 3.68 16.48
C SER A 340 -34.74 3.74 17.89
N PHE A 341 -34.49 4.93 18.46
CA PHE A 341 -34.02 5.06 19.84
C PHE A 341 -35.01 4.50 20.87
N VAL A 342 -36.31 4.50 20.53
CA VAL A 342 -37.37 3.91 21.38
C VAL A 342 -37.65 2.48 20.96
N THR A 343 -37.90 2.24 19.66
CA THR A 343 -38.37 0.95 19.15
C THR A 343 -37.30 -0.14 19.12
N LYS A 344 -36.01 0.21 19.22
CA LYS A 344 -34.87 -0.72 19.26
C LYS A 344 -34.03 -0.60 20.53
N ALA A 345 -34.51 0.10 21.55
CA ALA A 345 -33.77 0.31 22.80
C ALA A 345 -33.27 -1.01 23.42
N GLU A 346 -34.13 -2.03 23.52
CA GLU A 346 -33.76 -3.34 24.09
C GLU A 346 -32.82 -4.17 23.21
N ALA A 347 -32.66 -3.80 21.93
CA ALA A 347 -31.80 -4.47 20.98
C ALA A 347 -30.45 -3.76 20.77
N ASP A 348 -30.28 -2.53 21.28
CA ASP A 348 -29.04 -1.77 21.16
C ASP A 348 -28.06 -2.17 22.29
N PRO A 349 -26.93 -2.80 21.98
CA PRO A 349 -25.99 -3.28 22.99
C PRO A 349 -25.07 -2.18 23.55
N LEU A 350 -25.16 -0.94 23.03
CA LEU A 350 -24.16 0.12 23.27
C LEU A 350 -24.76 1.41 23.83
N ILE A 351 -25.94 1.83 23.38
CA ILE A 351 -26.54 3.12 23.77
C ILE A 351 -27.64 2.90 24.81
N ASP A 352 -27.25 2.74 26.07
CA ASP A 352 -28.17 2.83 27.23
C ASP A 352 -28.33 4.29 27.71
N GLY A 353 -29.37 4.58 28.50
CA GLY A 353 -29.80 5.92 28.91
C GLY A 353 -28.73 6.79 29.59
N CYS A 354 -27.67 6.19 30.14
CA CYS A 354 -26.54 6.92 30.73
C CYS A 354 -25.68 7.66 29.67
N LEU A 355 -25.48 7.08 28.48
CA LEU A 355 -24.74 7.72 27.38
C LEU A 355 -25.55 8.88 26.77
N GLN A 356 -26.88 8.76 26.76
CA GLN A 356 -27.79 9.75 26.19
C GLN A 356 -27.79 11.08 26.96
N ALA A 357 -27.60 11.05 28.29
CA ALA A 357 -27.62 12.23 29.14
C ALA A 357 -26.37 13.13 28.97
N THR A 358 -25.20 12.54 28.73
CA THR A 358 -23.92 13.25 28.55
C THR A 358 -23.89 14.04 27.23
N VAL A 359 -24.59 13.55 26.20
CA VAL A 359 -24.50 14.07 24.84
C VAL A 359 -25.42 15.26 24.60
N ARG A 360 -26.59 15.33 25.26
CA ARG A 360 -27.51 16.46 25.14
C ARG A 360 -26.91 17.81 25.54
N ASN A 361 -25.81 17.81 26.28
CA ASN A 361 -25.11 19.02 26.73
C ASN A 361 -23.98 19.47 25.78
N LEU A 362 -23.78 18.81 24.64
CA LEU A 362 -22.74 19.14 23.65
C LEU A 362 -23.25 20.03 22.48
N GLY A 363 -24.55 20.31 22.44
CA GLY A 363 -25.24 21.08 21.39
C GLY A 363 -25.36 22.56 21.69
#